data_AF-A0ABD3MTY3-F1
#
_entry.id   AF-A0ABD3MTY3-F1
#
_cell.length_a   1.000
_cell.length_b   1.000
_cell.length_c   1.000
_cell.angle_alpha   90.00
_cell.angle_beta   90.00
_cell.angle_gamma   90.00
#
_symmetry.space_group_name_H-M   'P 1'
#
loop_
_entity.id
_entity.type
_entity.pdbx_description
1 polymer ?
#
loop_
_entity_poly.entity_id
_entity_poly.type
_entity_poly.pdbx_seq_one_letter_code
_entity_poly.pdbx_strand_id
1 'polypeptide(L)'
;YFQFFGFEIKGHVGINIPLAQRFTSYPFLFSHARFQVLDCRLRQRSRRGSQTPGDPTLSLPAARFKMTKTATSHQMSINATTFITVSFIISLALVCFNISASLKTSSLRNTVSLPGFDTSSPQRLQELEAEVRNLKKLVRGSSHQIPRSDVHGFSIPEGRAVAMPSERITKEEESSIQRKFYGGRGDRPHLGGFTSFDPNGISPSLWKEMVEWIGVKSVVDIGCGRGISTSWFVLHGMEYVACVEGSHDAVTHSLLPGLKPQEGTEFELVEHDFSLGPWWPSRTVDVAWCVEFTEHVGRNFQLNYFTAFRKAAFIFMTHSQRGGWHHVEVHDSDWWIVRMESMGFVYSDYVTKKMRKIANQDFRRNDFLRAMENHKKKTFGVGQHLIKTLQVFINPLVASLPEHAHLLSEHGCFSKGNGGIECGKKGGGAEDLTPLPDSYKPVKLTDEIDKAWKDLIYDLPLPGQGLGDNEEENETVVAE
;
A
#
# COMPACT_ATOMS: atom_id res chain seq x y z
N TYR A 1 49.98 16.02 1.04
CA TYR A 1 49.61 16.33 2.43
C TYR A 1 48.87 15.14 3.01
N PHE A 2 49.62 14.16 3.51
CA PHE A 2 49.11 13.01 4.26
C PHE A 2 49.84 13.07 5.60
N GLN A 3 49.09 13.21 6.69
CA GLN A 3 49.65 13.28 8.03
C GLN A 3 48.93 12.24 8.89
N PHE A 4 49.70 11.21 9.26
CA PHE A 4 49.39 10.23 10.27
C PHE A 4 49.37 10.90 11.65
N PHE A 5 48.40 10.53 12.49
CA PHE A 5 48.54 10.61 13.94
C PHE A 5 48.18 9.24 14.51
N GLY A 6 49.20 8.60 15.10
CA GLY A 6 49.04 7.46 15.99
C GLY A 6 48.87 7.94 17.42
N PHE A 7 48.09 7.20 18.20
CA PHE A 7 48.18 7.20 19.66
C PHE A 7 48.13 5.76 20.14
N GLU A 8 49.18 5.40 20.86
CA GLU A 8 49.39 4.16 21.59
C GLU A 8 49.21 4.48 23.08
N ILE A 9 48.33 3.78 23.80
CA ILE A 9 48.38 3.68 25.26
C ILE A 9 48.15 2.23 25.66
N LYS A 10 49.16 1.67 26.34
CA LYS A 10 49.17 0.36 26.99
C LYS A 10 48.50 0.45 28.36
N GLY A 11 47.77 -0.60 28.75
CA GLY A 11 47.29 -0.80 30.12
C GLY A 11 46.59 -2.14 30.31
N HIS A 12 47.34 -3.14 30.80
CA HIS A 12 46.85 -4.45 31.22
C HIS A 12 46.12 -4.38 32.57
N VAL A 13 44.94 -4.98 32.68
CA VAL A 13 44.50 -5.75 33.88
C VAL A 13 43.64 -6.92 33.39
N GLY A 14 44.06 -8.14 33.70
CA GLY A 14 43.38 -9.37 33.31
C GLY A 14 42.38 -9.83 34.36
N ILE A 15 41.23 -10.36 33.91
CA ILE A 15 40.37 -11.26 34.68
C ILE A 15 39.96 -12.40 33.75
N ASN A 16 40.09 -13.62 34.28
CA ASN A 16 39.91 -14.90 33.62
C ASN A 16 38.44 -15.39 33.70
N ILE A 17 38.20 -16.53 33.01
CA ILE A 17 37.11 -17.53 33.15
C ILE A 17 35.81 -17.26 32.29
N PRO A 18 35.14 -18.28 31.70
CA PRO A 18 35.55 -19.13 30.58
C PRO A 18 34.51 -19.21 29.43
N LEU A 19 34.96 -19.75 28.30
CA LEU A 19 34.17 -20.19 27.15
C LEU A 19 33.16 -21.31 27.51
N ALA A 20 31.89 -21.18 27.12
CA ALA A 20 31.00 -22.32 26.86
C ALA A 20 29.80 -21.97 25.94
N GLN A 21 29.83 -22.56 24.75
CA GLN A 21 28.74 -23.26 24.05
C GLN A 21 27.42 -22.55 23.67
N ARG A 22 27.30 -22.34 22.35
CA ARG A 22 26.20 -22.74 21.45
C ARG A 22 24.75 -22.53 21.93
N PHE A 23 24.09 -21.51 21.36
CA PHE A 23 22.64 -21.55 21.12
C PHE A 23 22.36 -22.15 19.73
N THR A 24 21.59 -23.23 19.72
CA THR A 24 21.04 -23.87 18.52
C THR A 24 19.85 -23.08 18.00
N SER A 25 19.96 -22.64 16.75
CA SER A 25 18.91 -22.13 15.90
C SER A 25 17.89 -23.21 15.54
N TYR A 26 16.60 -22.91 15.69
CA TYR A 26 15.49 -23.64 15.06
C TYR A 26 15.36 -23.24 13.58
N PRO A 27 15.21 -24.18 12.63
CA PRO A 27 14.69 -23.85 11.31
C PRO A 27 13.22 -24.30 11.18
N PHE A 28 12.32 -23.32 11.06
CA PHE A 28 11.01 -23.54 10.42
C PHE A 28 11.21 -23.41 8.91
N LEU A 29 11.14 -24.53 8.20
CA LEU A 29 11.12 -24.60 6.74
C LEU A 29 9.68 -24.37 6.25
N PHE A 30 9.39 -23.17 5.72
CA PHE A 30 8.31 -22.98 4.75
C PHE A 30 8.93 -22.97 3.35
N SER A 31 8.77 -24.06 2.61
CA SER A 31 9.11 -24.11 1.19
C SER A 31 8.08 -23.32 0.38
N HIS A 32 8.44 -22.12 -0.08
CA HIS A 32 7.72 -21.43 -1.14
C HIS A 32 8.10 -22.05 -2.49
N ALA A 33 7.25 -22.95 -3.00
CA ALA A 33 7.29 -23.36 -4.39
C ALA A 33 6.70 -22.23 -5.25
N ARG A 34 7.57 -21.48 -5.94
CA ARG A 34 7.16 -20.57 -7.01
C ARG A 34 6.64 -21.40 -8.19
N PHE A 35 5.33 -21.40 -8.42
CA PHE A 35 4.76 -21.85 -9.69
C PHE A 35 5.09 -20.83 -10.77
N GLN A 36 6.01 -21.18 -11.68
CA GLN A 36 6.11 -20.51 -12.96
C GLN A 36 4.94 -20.98 -13.83
N VAL A 37 4.00 -20.07 -14.11
CA VAL A 37 2.97 -20.28 -15.13
C VAL A 37 3.65 -20.13 -16.50
N LEU A 38 3.90 -21.26 -17.15
CA LEU A 38 4.27 -21.32 -18.57
C LEU A 38 3.02 -21.09 -19.41
N ASP A 39 2.89 -19.88 -19.99
CA ASP A 39 1.88 -19.54 -20.99
C ASP A 39 2.15 -20.32 -22.28
N CYS A 40 1.35 -21.36 -22.52
CA CYS A 40 1.43 -22.23 -23.69
C CYS A 40 0.35 -21.82 -24.70
N ARG A 41 0.65 -20.81 -25.54
CA ARG A 41 -0.22 -20.45 -26.67
C ARG A 41 -0.14 -21.49 -27.80
N LEU A 42 -1.10 -22.40 -27.81
CA LEU A 42 -1.40 -23.28 -28.94
C LEU A 42 -2.02 -22.48 -30.10
N ARG A 43 -1.23 -22.23 -31.15
CA ARG A 43 -1.73 -21.82 -32.48
C ARG A 43 -2.32 -23.04 -33.18
N GLN A 44 -3.64 -23.13 -33.29
CA GLN A 44 -4.28 -24.05 -34.24
C GLN A 44 -4.48 -23.35 -35.59
N ARG A 45 -3.78 -23.86 -36.60
CA ARG A 45 -4.06 -23.65 -38.03
C ARG A 45 -5.22 -24.56 -38.42
N SER A 46 -6.32 -23.99 -38.90
CA SER A 46 -7.33 -24.74 -39.66
C SER A 46 -7.24 -24.38 -41.14
N ARG A 47 -6.93 -25.40 -41.95
CA ARG A 47 -7.09 -25.42 -43.41
C ARG A 47 -8.52 -25.86 -43.72
N ARG A 48 -9.23 -25.15 -44.61
CA ARG A 48 -10.20 -25.73 -45.55
C ARG A 48 -10.35 -24.79 -46.76
N GLY A 49 -10.07 -25.32 -47.95
CA GLY A 49 -10.59 -24.81 -49.22
C GLY A 49 -12.07 -25.23 -49.36
N SER A 50 -12.80 -24.96 -50.43
CA SER A 50 -12.64 -24.23 -51.69
C SER A 50 -14.00 -24.37 -52.39
N GLN A 51 -14.57 -23.32 -52.96
CA GLN A 51 -15.35 -23.35 -54.23
C GLN A 51 -15.90 -21.96 -54.55
N THR A 52 -15.46 -21.45 -55.70
CA THR A 52 -15.99 -20.34 -56.51
C THR A 52 -16.81 -20.94 -57.67
N PRO A 53 -17.65 -20.23 -58.47
CA PRO A 53 -17.22 -19.18 -59.40
C PRO A 53 -18.20 -18.01 -59.66
N GLY A 54 -17.66 -16.89 -60.19
CA GLY A 54 -18.44 -15.79 -60.77
C GLY A 54 -17.64 -14.50 -60.98
N ASP A 55 -16.81 -14.45 -62.03
CA ASP A 55 -16.12 -13.29 -62.63
C ASP A 55 -17.13 -12.42 -63.45
N PRO A 56 -16.81 -11.27 -64.10
CA PRO A 56 -15.52 -10.55 -64.19
C PRO A 56 -15.58 -9.00 -64.10
N THR A 57 -14.43 -8.37 -63.84
CA THR A 57 -13.71 -7.46 -64.79
C THR A 57 -12.81 -6.40 -64.12
N LEU A 58 -11.71 -6.10 -64.85
CA LEU A 58 -10.95 -4.84 -64.96
C LEU A 58 -9.65 -4.61 -64.14
N SER A 59 -8.55 -4.81 -64.88
CA SER A 59 -7.34 -3.97 -65.06
C SER A 59 -6.28 -3.79 -63.96
N LEU A 60 -5.12 -4.38 -64.28
CA LEU A 60 -3.71 -4.10 -63.95
C LEU A 60 -3.27 -2.61 -64.16
N PRO A 61 -2.08 -2.12 -63.69
CA PRO A 61 -0.81 -2.87 -63.67
C PRO A 61 0.22 -2.66 -62.53
N ALA A 62 0.96 -3.76 -62.31
CA ALA A 62 2.41 -3.95 -62.21
C ALA A 62 3.29 -3.13 -61.22
N ALA A 63 3.93 -3.87 -60.30
CA ALA A 63 5.33 -3.66 -59.93
C ALA A 63 6.01 -5.00 -59.52
N ARG A 64 7.12 -5.32 -60.20
CA ARG A 64 8.03 -6.46 -59.99
C ARG A 64 8.90 -6.22 -58.75
N PHE A 65 9.12 -7.24 -57.90
CA PHE A 65 10.41 -7.41 -57.20
C PHE A 65 10.75 -8.89 -56.97
N LYS A 66 12.04 -9.21 -57.17
CA LYS A 66 12.62 -10.56 -57.35
C LYS A 66 12.78 -11.34 -56.05
N MET A 67 12.58 -12.66 -56.16
CA MET A 67 13.04 -13.69 -55.22
C MET A 67 14.57 -13.86 -55.21
N THR A 68 15.12 -14.19 -54.05
CA THR A 68 16.28 -15.10 -53.93
C THR A 68 16.01 -16.11 -52.80
N LYS A 69 16.21 -17.39 -53.12
CA LYS A 69 16.20 -18.55 -52.20
C LYS A 69 17.61 -18.73 -51.65
N THR A 70 17.73 -19.06 -50.38
CA THR A 70 18.88 -19.82 -49.84
C THR A 70 18.36 -20.87 -48.87
N ALA A 71 18.62 -22.12 -49.21
CA ALA A 71 18.40 -23.30 -48.39
C ALA A 71 19.68 -23.59 -47.60
N THR A 72 19.56 -23.91 -46.32
CA THR A 72 20.59 -24.60 -45.55
C THR A 72 19.95 -25.62 -44.62
N SER A 73 20.45 -26.84 -44.72
CA SER A 73 20.13 -28.01 -43.92
C SER A 73 20.70 -27.87 -42.51
N HIS A 74 19.93 -28.26 -41.48
CA HIS A 74 20.51 -28.57 -40.17
C HIS A 74 20.15 -29.98 -39.71
N GLN A 75 21.22 -30.63 -39.27
CA GLN A 75 21.42 -32.02 -38.93
C GLN A 75 21.00 -32.26 -37.47
N MET A 76 20.46 -33.45 -37.21
CA MET A 76 20.08 -33.93 -35.87
C MET A 76 21.30 -34.00 -34.94
N SER A 77 21.14 -33.51 -33.70
CA SER A 77 22.04 -33.75 -32.58
C SER A 77 21.22 -34.19 -31.36
N ILE A 78 21.55 -35.38 -30.85
CA ILE A 78 20.92 -36.04 -29.70
C ILE A 78 21.82 -35.86 -28.46
N ASN A 79 21.17 -35.49 -27.34
CA ASN A 79 21.48 -35.72 -25.91
C ASN A 79 22.81 -35.28 -25.26
N ALA A 80 22.69 -34.34 -24.31
CA ALA A 80 23.56 -34.24 -23.12
C ALA A 80 22.78 -33.97 -21.80
N THR A 81 21.50 -33.61 -21.86
CA THR A 81 20.74 -33.13 -20.68
C THR A 81 20.18 -34.24 -19.81
N THR A 82 20.02 -35.46 -20.34
CA THR A 82 19.36 -36.58 -19.63
C THR A 82 20.28 -37.29 -18.62
N PHE A 83 21.60 -37.13 -18.73
CA PHE A 83 22.55 -37.78 -17.81
C PHE A 83 22.76 -37.00 -16.50
N ILE A 84 22.56 -35.68 -16.52
CA ILE A 84 22.80 -34.81 -15.36
C ILE A 84 21.64 -34.89 -14.36
N THR A 85 20.40 -35.04 -14.83
CA THR A 85 19.22 -35.17 -13.97
C THR A 85 19.14 -36.50 -13.22
N VAL A 86 19.60 -37.60 -13.82
CA VAL A 86 19.58 -38.92 -13.17
C VAL A 86 20.62 -39.01 -12.04
N SER A 87 21.80 -38.38 -12.20
CA SER A 87 22.82 -38.37 -11.13
C SER A 87 22.43 -37.50 -9.92
N PHE A 88 21.67 -36.43 -10.13
CA PHE A 88 21.20 -35.56 -9.06
C PHE A 88 20.11 -36.23 -8.19
N ILE A 89 19.21 -36.99 -8.82
CA ILE A 89 18.12 -37.71 -8.11
C ILE A 89 18.68 -38.85 -7.24
N ILE A 90 19.68 -39.59 -7.73
CA ILE A 90 20.32 -40.67 -6.96
C ILE A 90 21.09 -40.11 -5.75
N SER A 91 21.73 -38.95 -5.90
CA SER A 91 22.46 -38.30 -4.82
C SER A 91 21.52 -37.78 -3.71
N LEU A 92 20.34 -37.27 -4.08
CA LEU A 92 19.35 -36.77 -3.11
C LEU A 92 18.69 -37.92 -2.34
N ALA A 93 18.43 -39.06 -3.00
CA ALA A 93 17.87 -40.24 -2.37
C ALA A 93 18.81 -40.85 -1.30
N LEU A 94 20.13 -40.84 -1.53
CA LEU A 94 21.11 -41.34 -0.57
C LEU A 94 21.27 -40.43 0.67
N VAL A 95 21.05 -39.12 0.53
CA VAL A 95 21.05 -38.20 1.68
C VAL A 95 19.79 -38.37 2.53
N CYS A 96 18.63 -38.55 1.90
CA CYS A 96 17.37 -38.78 2.64
C CYS A 96 17.35 -40.13 3.38
N PHE A 97 17.99 -41.17 2.85
CA PHE A 97 18.06 -42.48 3.50
C PHE A 97 18.95 -42.47 4.75
N ASN A 98 20.06 -41.72 4.73
CA ASN A 98 20.95 -41.58 5.90
C ASN A 98 20.34 -40.76 7.05
N ILE A 99 19.47 -39.78 6.74
CA ILE A 99 18.77 -39.01 7.78
C ILE A 99 17.67 -39.84 8.48
N SER A 100 17.00 -40.73 7.73
CA SER A 100 15.97 -41.61 8.32
C SER A 100 16.54 -42.74 9.19
N ALA A 101 17.77 -43.18 8.93
CA ALA A 101 18.44 -44.20 9.74
C ALA A 101 18.96 -43.68 11.10
N SER A 102 19.16 -42.35 11.25
CA SER A 102 19.69 -41.74 12.48
C SER A 102 18.62 -41.42 13.53
N LEU A 103 17.33 -41.46 13.18
CA LEU A 103 16.22 -41.09 14.08
C LEU A 103 15.52 -42.28 14.78
N LYS A 104 16.09 -43.48 14.71
CA LYS A 104 15.50 -44.70 15.29
C LYS A 104 16.32 -45.37 16.39
N THR A 105 17.06 -44.62 17.21
CA THR A 105 17.57 -45.13 18.50
C THR A 105 17.87 -43.99 19.48
N SER A 106 16.89 -43.59 20.30
CA SER A 106 17.15 -43.00 21.63
C SER A 106 15.84 -42.87 22.42
N SER A 107 15.47 -43.98 23.07
CA SER A 107 14.58 -43.95 24.23
C SER A 107 15.38 -43.38 25.41
N LEU A 108 15.07 -42.15 25.82
CA LEU A 108 15.59 -41.55 27.03
C LEU A 108 14.41 -41.20 27.94
N ARG A 109 14.07 -42.15 28.83
CA ARG A 109 13.43 -41.85 30.11
C ARG A 109 14.50 -41.25 31.01
N ASN A 110 14.60 -39.92 31.03
CA ASN A 110 15.31 -39.21 32.08
C ASN A 110 14.29 -38.57 33.01
N THR A 111 13.98 -39.28 34.09
CA THR A 111 13.41 -38.71 35.31
C THR A 111 14.42 -37.75 35.90
N VAL A 112 14.15 -36.44 35.81
CA VAL A 112 14.84 -35.43 36.61
C VAL A 112 14.27 -35.51 38.03
N SER A 113 14.96 -36.23 38.90
CA SER A 113 14.73 -36.20 40.34
C SER A 113 15.39 -34.94 40.90
N LEU A 114 14.59 -33.90 41.17
CA LEU A 114 15.00 -32.75 41.97
C LEU A 114 15.17 -33.22 43.44
N PRO A 115 16.35 -33.07 44.06
CA PRO A 115 16.52 -33.39 45.47
C PRO A 115 15.80 -32.36 46.34
N GLY A 116 14.84 -32.81 47.16
CA GLY A 116 14.20 -31.98 48.20
C GLY A 116 12.68 -31.82 48.12
N PHE A 117 11.99 -32.44 47.16
CA PHE A 117 10.52 -32.41 47.09
C PHE A 117 9.92 -33.75 47.53
N ASP A 118 9.52 -33.82 48.80
CA ASP A 118 8.73 -34.93 49.35
C ASP A 118 7.26 -34.73 48.98
N THR A 119 6.79 -35.49 47.98
CA THR A 119 5.38 -35.49 47.55
C THR A 119 4.50 -36.45 48.36
N SER A 120 5.01 -37.06 49.43
CA SER A 120 4.30 -38.11 50.18
C SER A 120 3.34 -37.58 51.26
N SER A 121 3.31 -36.28 51.53
CA SER A 121 2.40 -35.67 52.51
C SER A 121 1.04 -35.32 51.89
N PRO A 122 -0.07 -35.98 52.29
CA PRO A 122 -1.42 -35.64 51.84
C PRO A 122 -1.83 -34.21 52.18
N GLN A 123 -1.26 -33.63 53.25
CA GLN A 123 -1.49 -32.25 53.64
C GLN A 123 -0.93 -31.26 52.60
N ARG A 124 0.25 -31.54 52.04
CA ARG A 124 0.87 -30.67 51.03
C ARG A 124 0.07 -30.66 49.73
N LEU A 125 -0.54 -31.78 49.36
CA LEU A 125 -1.41 -31.87 48.20
C LEU A 125 -2.70 -31.04 48.39
N GLN A 126 -3.29 -31.09 49.59
CA GLN A 126 -4.45 -30.26 49.94
C GLN A 126 -4.12 -28.77 49.96
N GLU A 127 -2.94 -28.39 50.46
CA GLU A 127 -2.44 -27.01 50.41
C GLU A 127 -2.28 -26.53 48.97
N LEU A 128 -1.65 -27.34 48.10
CA LEU A 128 -1.49 -27.00 46.69
C LEU A 128 -2.84 -26.88 45.96
N GLU A 129 -3.79 -27.77 46.24
CA GLU A 129 -5.13 -27.67 45.67
C GLU A 129 -5.90 -26.44 46.18
N ALA A 130 -5.69 -26.05 47.43
CA ALA A 130 -6.25 -24.81 47.98
C ALA A 130 -5.61 -23.58 47.32
N GLU A 131 -4.31 -23.60 47.07
CA GLU A 131 -3.57 -22.55 46.39
C GLU A 131 -4.01 -22.40 44.93
N VAL A 132 -4.15 -23.53 44.21
CA VAL A 132 -4.70 -23.57 42.84
C VAL A 132 -6.15 -23.10 42.82
N ARG A 133 -6.97 -23.44 43.83
CA ARG A 133 -8.35 -22.93 43.95
C ARG A 133 -8.38 -21.43 44.20
N ASN A 134 -7.49 -20.90 45.04
CA ASN A 134 -7.37 -19.46 45.28
C ASN A 134 -6.86 -18.71 44.05
N LEU A 135 -5.89 -19.25 43.31
CA LEU A 135 -5.46 -18.74 42.01
C LEU A 135 -6.60 -18.73 41.00
N LYS A 136 -7.39 -19.81 40.91
CA LYS A 136 -8.59 -19.85 40.06
C LYS A 136 -9.66 -18.83 40.48
N LYS A 137 -9.81 -18.56 41.78
CA LYS A 137 -10.69 -17.49 42.28
C LYS A 137 -10.16 -16.10 41.98
N LEU A 138 -8.84 -15.88 42.03
CA LEU A 138 -8.20 -14.63 41.62
C LEU A 138 -8.43 -14.37 40.12
N VAL A 139 -8.21 -15.40 39.30
CA VAL A 139 -8.43 -15.35 37.85
C VAL A 139 -9.91 -15.14 37.49
N ARG A 140 -10.85 -15.74 38.25
CA ARG A 140 -12.29 -15.54 38.04
C ARG A 140 -12.83 -14.24 38.64
N GLY A 141 -12.19 -13.69 39.66
CA GLY A 141 -12.52 -12.39 40.27
C GLY A 141 -12.04 -11.18 39.46
N SER A 142 -11.09 -11.40 38.54
CA SER A 142 -10.66 -10.42 37.54
C SER A 142 -11.52 -10.44 36.26
N SER A 143 -12.84 -10.68 36.35
CA SER A 143 -13.76 -10.43 35.23
C SER A 143 -14.15 -8.94 35.12
N HIS A 144 -13.17 -8.05 35.29
CA HIS A 144 -13.29 -6.64 34.96
C HIS A 144 -12.35 -6.33 33.80
N GLN A 145 -13.00 -6.15 32.65
CA GLN A 145 -12.50 -5.65 31.38
C GLN A 145 -11.50 -6.57 30.68
N ILE A 146 -11.94 -7.09 29.52
CA ILE A 146 -11.00 -7.41 28.45
C ILE A 146 -10.11 -6.16 28.30
N PRO A 147 -8.80 -6.29 28.53
CA PRO A 147 -7.90 -5.14 28.58
C PRO A 147 -7.96 -4.43 27.23
N ARG A 148 -7.84 -3.08 27.26
CA ARG A 148 -7.55 -2.19 26.12
C ARG A 148 -7.39 -3.00 24.84
N SER A 149 -8.41 -3.02 23.99
CA SER A 149 -8.28 -3.54 22.62
C SER A 149 -6.91 -3.08 22.13
N ASP A 150 -6.03 -4.03 21.80
CA ASP A 150 -4.67 -3.70 21.41
C ASP A 150 -4.81 -2.86 20.14
N VAL A 151 -4.78 -1.53 20.31
CA VAL A 151 -4.96 -0.55 19.24
C VAL A 151 -3.88 -0.79 18.18
N HIS A 152 -2.76 -1.41 18.56
CA HIS A 152 -1.68 -1.77 17.67
C HIS A 152 -1.70 -3.24 17.21
N GLY A 153 -2.69 -4.02 17.62
CA GLY A 153 -2.90 -5.43 17.24
C GLY A 153 -3.42 -5.60 15.81
N PHE A 154 -3.58 -6.84 15.36
CA PHE A 154 -3.99 -7.15 13.98
C PHE A 154 -5.49 -6.96 13.70
N SER A 155 -6.30 -6.55 14.68
CA SER A 155 -7.74 -6.34 14.52
C SER A 155 -8.07 -4.99 13.86
N ILE A 156 -9.26 -4.91 13.24
CA ILE A 156 -9.84 -3.63 12.82
C ILE A 156 -10.19 -2.84 14.08
N PRO A 157 -9.64 -1.62 14.29
CA PRO A 157 -9.94 -0.86 15.49
C PRO A 157 -11.41 -0.44 15.51
N GLU A 158 -12.04 -0.48 16.68
CA GLU A 158 -13.45 -0.14 16.86
C GLU A 158 -13.66 1.38 17.02
N GLY A 159 -14.85 1.86 16.66
CA GLY A 159 -15.26 3.25 16.84
C GLY A 159 -14.38 4.25 16.09
N ARG A 160 -14.42 5.50 16.58
CA ARG A 160 -13.66 6.67 16.07
C ARG A 160 -12.54 7.00 17.06
N ALA A 161 -11.34 7.23 16.56
CA ALA A 161 -10.25 7.74 17.39
C ALA A 161 -10.45 9.21 17.76
N VAL A 162 -9.87 9.63 18.88
CA VAL A 162 -9.79 11.04 19.26
C VAL A 162 -8.64 11.68 18.46
N ALA A 163 -8.94 12.76 17.74
CA ALA A 163 -7.93 13.55 17.05
C ALA A 163 -7.01 14.26 18.05
N MET A 164 -5.73 14.39 17.69
CA MET A 164 -4.69 15.00 18.53
C MET A 164 -4.01 16.04 17.68
N PRO A 165 -4.49 17.30 17.72
CA PRO A 165 -3.98 18.36 16.86
C PRO A 165 -2.52 18.65 17.17
N SER A 166 -1.84 19.29 16.23
CA SER A 166 -0.43 19.61 16.36
C SER A 166 -0.15 20.55 17.51
N GLU A 167 1.02 20.36 18.13
CA GLU A 167 1.53 21.34 19.09
C GLU A 167 2.09 22.55 18.34
N ARG A 168 1.51 23.72 18.59
CA ARG A 168 1.92 25.00 18.00
C ARG A 168 3.19 25.53 18.66
N ILE A 169 4.00 26.24 17.89
CA ILE A 169 5.23 26.88 18.37
C ILE A 169 5.12 28.40 18.38
N THR A 170 5.99 29.04 19.16
CA THR A 170 6.08 30.51 19.27
C THR A 170 6.66 31.13 18.00
N LYS A 171 6.45 32.45 17.81
CA LYS A 171 7.04 33.18 16.69
C LYS A 171 8.58 33.17 16.73
N GLU A 172 9.14 33.19 17.93
CA GLU A 172 10.58 33.11 18.18
C GLU A 172 11.13 31.74 17.76
N GLU A 173 10.46 30.64 18.14
CA GLU A 173 10.83 29.29 17.69
C GLU A 173 10.71 29.16 16.17
N GLU A 174 9.61 29.63 15.57
CA GLU A 174 9.39 29.59 14.11
C GLU A 174 10.49 30.33 13.36
N SER A 175 10.97 31.48 13.87
CA SER A 175 12.04 32.25 13.24
C SER A 175 13.37 31.49 13.10
N SER A 176 13.55 30.42 13.88
CA SER A 176 14.74 29.56 13.83
C SER A 176 14.64 28.42 12.81
N ILE A 177 13.46 28.20 12.22
CA ILE A 177 13.17 27.06 11.33
C ILE A 177 13.27 27.49 9.86
N GLN A 178 14.09 26.78 9.07
CA GLN A 178 14.30 27.09 7.65
C GLN A 178 13.41 26.25 6.71
N ARG A 179 12.13 26.60 6.58
CA ARG A 179 11.16 25.83 5.77
C ARG A 179 11.34 25.91 4.25
N LYS A 180 12.14 26.86 3.76
CA LYS A 180 12.31 27.16 2.31
C LYS A 180 10.95 27.44 1.64
N PHE A 181 10.45 26.52 0.83
CA PHE A 181 9.17 26.62 0.11
C PHE A 181 8.11 25.65 0.64
N TYR A 182 8.42 24.89 1.69
CA TYR A 182 7.48 23.99 2.35
C TYR A 182 6.63 24.76 3.36
N GLY A 183 5.39 24.30 3.55
CA GLY A 183 4.52 24.81 4.61
C GLY A 183 4.88 24.29 6.00
N GLY A 184 3.95 24.50 6.94
CA GLY A 184 4.06 24.16 8.36
C GLY A 184 4.28 25.37 9.25
N ARG A 185 3.94 26.58 8.81
CA ARG A 185 4.19 27.81 9.58
C ARG A 185 3.49 27.76 10.94
N GLY A 186 4.27 27.89 12.02
CA GLY A 186 3.77 27.81 13.39
C GLY A 186 3.55 26.39 13.91
N ASP A 187 3.97 25.36 13.15
CA ASP A 187 3.98 23.96 13.59
C ASP A 187 5.39 23.54 14.03
N ARG A 188 5.50 22.46 14.79
CA ARG A 188 6.82 21.89 15.10
C ARG A 188 7.60 21.46 13.85
N PRO A 189 8.95 21.39 13.91
CA PRO A 189 9.79 21.06 12.75
C PRO A 189 9.55 19.69 12.11
N HIS A 190 8.90 18.75 12.82
CA HIS A 190 8.56 17.44 12.28
C HIS A 190 7.32 17.45 11.38
N LEU A 191 6.54 18.52 11.43
CA LEU A 191 5.38 18.74 10.59
C LEU A 191 5.73 19.67 9.41
N GLY A 192 4.83 19.71 8.44
CA GLY A 192 5.03 20.39 7.16
C GLY A 192 5.46 19.41 6.07
N GLY A 193 6.25 19.87 5.11
CA GLY A 193 6.66 19.05 3.95
C GLY A 193 5.66 19.07 2.78
N PHE A 194 4.47 19.64 2.98
CA PHE A 194 3.55 19.96 1.90
C PHE A 194 3.95 21.27 1.18
N THR A 195 3.42 21.46 -0.02
CA THR A 195 3.57 22.69 -0.81
C THR A 195 2.20 23.22 -1.22
N SER A 196 2.16 24.41 -1.84
CA SER A 196 0.91 24.99 -2.36
C SER A 196 0.20 24.08 -3.38
N PHE A 197 0.98 23.40 -4.22
CA PHE A 197 0.54 22.39 -5.17
C PHE A 197 1.74 21.53 -5.60
N ASP A 198 1.74 20.24 -5.27
CA ASP A 198 2.75 19.31 -5.76
C ASP A 198 2.22 18.49 -6.95
N PRO A 199 2.62 18.80 -8.20
CA PRO A 199 2.15 18.04 -9.37
C PRO A 199 2.53 16.56 -9.31
N ASN A 200 3.62 16.21 -8.62
CA ASN A 200 4.15 14.85 -8.65
C ASN A 200 3.27 13.84 -7.88
N GLY A 201 2.45 14.30 -6.95
CA GLY A 201 1.46 13.48 -6.21
C GLY A 201 0.07 13.42 -6.86
N ILE A 202 -0.16 14.17 -7.94
CA ILE A 202 -1.47 14.31 -8.60
C ILE A 202 -1.62 13.30 -9.74
N SER A 203 -2.74 12.58 -9.79
CA SER A 203 -3.08 11.72 -10.95
C SER A 203 -4.58 11.43 -11.07
N PRO A 204 -5.36 12.32 -11.72
CA PRO A 204 -6.77 12.08 -12.01
C PRO A 204 -7.01 10.81 -12.84
N SER A 205 -6.11 10.44 -13.76
CA SER A 205 -6.26 9.19 -14.49
C SER A 205 -6.25 7.98 -13.56
N LEU A 206 -5.36 7.97 -12.56
CA LEU A 206 -5.30 6.89 -11.58
C LEU A 206 -6.54 6.90 -10.68
N TRP A 207 -6.98 8.07 -10.19
CA TRP A 207 -8.15 8.18 -9.34
C TRP A 207 -9.44 7.71 -10.05
N LYS A 208 -9.59 8.04 -11.33
CA LYS A 208 -10.67 7.49 -12.18
C LYS A 208 -10.61 5.96 -12.25
N GLU A 209 -9.43 5.40 -12.50
CA GLU A 209 -9.26 3.94 -12.52
C GLU A 209 -9.59 3.30 -11.16
N MET A 210 -9.25 3.94 -10.04
CA MET A 210 -9.67 3.46 -8.71
C MET A 210 -11.20 3.40 -8.59
N VAL A 211 -11.90 4.45 -9.01
CA VAL A 211 -13.36 4.49 -8.92
C VAL A 211 -14.00 3.49 -9.89
N GLU A 212 -13.58 3.49 -11.15
CA GLU A 212 -14.25 2.73 -12.21
C GLU A 212 -13.90 1.24 -12.21
N TRP A 213 -12.63 0.89 -11.97
CA TRP A 213 -12.14 -0.49 -12.05
C TRP A 213 -12.17 -1.20 -10.70
N ILE A 214 -11.73 -0.53 -9.63
CA ILE A 214 -11.79 -1.12 -8.28
C ILE A 214 -13.19 -0.98 -7.69
N GLY A 215 -13.96 0.03 -8.09
CA GLY A 215 -15.26 0.31 -7.49
C GLY A 215 -15.15 1.11 -6.20
N VAL A 216 -14.12 1.95 -6.04
CA VAL A 216 -13.91 2.75 -4.82
C VAL A 216 -15.05 3.74 -4.62
N LYS A 217 -15.57 3.81 -3.39
CA LYS A 217 -16.63 4.71 -2.95
C LYS A 217 -16.30 5.45 -1.65
N SER A 218 -15.31 4.99 -0.91
CA SER A 218 -14.89 5.63 0.34
C SER A 218 -13.37 5.69 0.49
N VAL A 219 -12.85 6.83 0.94
CA VAL A 219 -11.41 7.12 0.99
C VAL A 219 -11.03 7.77 2.32
N VAL A 220 -9.91 7.34 2.90
CA VAL A 220 -9.16 8.13 3.89
C VAL A 220 -7.85 8.59 3.25
N ASP A 221 -7.65 9.90 3.14
CA ASP A 221 -6.45 10.55 2.63
C ASP A 221 -5.56 10.94 3.82
N ILE A 222 -4.43 10.24 3.98
CA ILE A 222 -3.51 10.32 5.12
C ILE A 222 -2.30 11.15 4.73
N GLY A 223 -2.06 12.25 5.45
CA GLY A 223 -1.10 13.27 5.03
C GLY A 223 -1.63 14.07 3.84
N CYS A 224 -2.92 14.42 3.89
CA CYS A 224 -3.62 15.02 2.75
C CYS A 224 -3.15 16.45 2.40
N GLY A 225 -2.29 17.07 3.22
CA GLY A 225 -1.81 18.43 3.04
C GLY A 225 -2.98 19.41 2.93
N ARG A 226 -3.00 20.20 1.85
CA ARG A 226 -4.08 21.17 1.58
C ARG A 226 -5.37 20.53 1.00
N GLY A 227 -5.42 19.20 0.91
CA GLY A 227 -6.60 18.47 0.44
C GLY A 227 -6.81 18.52 -1.07
N ILE A 228 -5.74 18.57 -1.89
CA ILE A 228 -5.88 18.63 -3.35
C ILE A 228 -6.44 17.32 -3.92
N SER A 229 -5.88 16.17 -3.53
CA SER A 229 -6.43 14.84 -3.87
C SER A 229 -7.79 14.63 -3.21
N THR A 230 -7.90 14.96 -1.93
CA THR A 230 -9.17 14.86 -1.18
C THR A 230 -10.31 15.61 -1.86
N SER A 231 -10.07 16.86 -2.31
CA SER A 231 -11.10 17.65 -2.99
C SER A 231 -11.58 17.00 -4.29
N TRP A 232 -10.70 16.25 -4.99
CA TRP A 232 -11.12 15.46 -6.15
C TRP A 232 -12.12 14.40 -5.72
N PHE A 233 -11.80 13.58 -4.72
CA PHE A 233 -12.70 12.52 -4.24
C PHE A 233 -14.04 13.08 -3.72
N VAL A 234 -14.02 14.21 -3.01
CA VAL A 234 -15.23 14.87 -2.52
C VAL A 234 -16.13 15.34 -3.67
N LEU A 235 -15.57 16.01 -4.68
CA LEU A 235 -16.36 16.51 -5.81
C LEU A 235 -16.86 15.38 -6.73
N HIS A 236 -16.15 14.25 -6.78
CA HIS A 236 -16.48 13.10 -7.62
C HIS A 236 -17.45 12.11 -6.97
N GLY A 237 -18.17 12.53 -5.93
CA GLY A 237 -19.34 11.81 -5.43
C GLY A 237 -19.02 10.54 -4.65
N MET A 238 -17.83 10.46 -4.03
CA MET A 238 -17.54 9.39 -3.08
C MET A 238 -18.51 9.46 -1.90
N GLU A 239 -18.96 8.32 -1.39
CA GLU A 239 -19.92 8.25 -0.28
C GLU A 239 -19.33 8.83 1.02
N TYR A 240 -18.02 8.60 1.24
CA TYR A 240 -17.32 9.11 2.41
C TYR A 240 -15.85 9.42 2.11
N VAL A 241 -15.38 10.62 2.48
CA VAL A 241 -13.99 11.04 2.32
C VAL A 241 -13.45 11.69 3.60
N ALA A 242 -12.41 11.12 4.19
CA ALA A 242 -11.72 11.74 5.32
C ALA A 242 -10.33 12.23 4.90
N CYS A 243 -9.95 13.44 5.29
CA CYS A 243 -8.60 13.97 5.15
C CYS A 243 -8.02 14.17 6.55
N VAL A 244 -6.91 13.47 6.83
CA VAL A 244 -6.17 13.59 8.09
C VAL A 244 -4.80 14.18 7.81
N GLU A 245 -4.50 15.30 8.46
CA GLU A 245 -3.29 16.09 8.27
C GLU A 245 -2.72 16.51 9.62
N GLY A 246 -1.40 16.39 9.78
CA GLY A 246 -0.74 16.77 11.02
C GLY A 246 -0.46 18.26 11.13
N SER A 247 -0.18 18.93 10.01
CA SER A 247 0.15 20.36 10.01
C SER A 247 -1.10 21.24 10.16
N HIS A 248 -1.13 22.08 11.19
CA HIS A 248 -2.18 23.08 11.34
C HIS A 248 -2.19 24.06 10.16
N ASP A 249 -1.01 24.46 9.67
CA ASP A 249 -0.88 25.34 8.51
C ASP A 249 -1.52 24.74 7.24
N ALA A 250 -1.41 23.43 7.02
CA ALA A 250 -2.08 22.76 5.92
C ALA A 250 -3.62 22.73 6.10
N VAL A 251 -4.07 22.47 7.32
CA VAL A 251 -5.50 22.39 7.69
C VAL A 251 -6.19 23.74 7.50
N THR A 252 -5.58 24.84 7.95
CA THR A 252 -6.15 26.18 7.82
C THR A 252 -6.19 26.66 6.36
N HIS A 253 -5.23 26.24 5.53
CA HIS A 253 -5.19 26.55 4.10
C HIS A 253 -5.78 25.44 3.21
N SER A 254 -6.59 24.55 3.78
CA SER A 254 -7.22 23.43 3.10
C SER A 254 -8.32 23.88 2.13
N LEU A 255 -8.45 23.16 1.01
CA LEU A 255 -9.52 23.41 0.03
C LEU A 255 -10.90 22.92 0.49
N LEU A 256 -10.96 22.08 1.53
CA LEU A 256 -12.16 21.34 1.93
C LEU A 256 -13.33 22.20 2.45
N PRO A 257 -13.13 23.17 3.36
CA PRO A 257 -14.25 23.90 3.97
C PRO A 257 -15.12 24.67 2.96
N GLY A 258 -14.58 25.01 1.78
CA GLY A 258 -15.30 25.73 0.72
C GLY A 258 -15.99 24.84 -0.31
N LEU A 259 -15.90 23.51 -0.20
CA LEU A 259 -16.43 22.60 -1.23
C LEU A 259 -17.94 22.47 -1.17
N LYS A 260 -18.54 22.29 -2.35
CA LYS A 260 -19.94 21.90 -2.52
C LYS A 260 -19.96 20.47 -3.05
N PRO A 261 -20.09 19.45 -2.17
CA PRO A 261 -20.06 18.06 -2.58
C PRO A 261 -21.33 17.69 -3.37
N GLN A 262 -21.29 16.53 -4.05
CA GLN A 262 -22.48 15.90 -4.60
C GLN A 262 -23.43 15.45 -3.48
N GLU A 263 -24.72 15.29 -3.78
CA GLU A 263 -25.68 14.76 -2.82
C GLU A 263 -25.27 13.36 -2.34
N GLY A 264 -25.27 13.16 -1.03
CA GLY A 264 -24.89 11.88 -0.40
C GLY A 264 -23.39 11.71 -0.14
N THR A 265 -22.53 12.66 -0.52
CA THR A 265 -21.11 12.65 -0.16
C THR A 265 -20.89 13.28 1.21
N GLU A 266 -20.45 12.46 2.17
CA GLU A 266 -19.96 12.92 3.47
C GLU A 266 -18.44 13.13 3.43
N PHE A 267 -17.94 14.22 4.05
CA PHE A 267 -16.50 14.41 4.17
C PHE A 267 -16.09 15.06 5.48
N GLU A 268 -14.84 14.84 5.89
CA GLU A 268 -14.25 15.46 7.08
C GLU A 268 -12.78 15.86 6.87
N LEU A 269 -12.40 16.96 7.52
CA LEU A 269 -11.03 17.44 7.67
C LEU A 269 -10.63 17.29 9.14
N VAL A 270 -9.56 16.56 9.39
CA VAL A 270 -9.09 16.23 10.74
C VAL A 270 -7.65 16.64 10.91
N GLU A 271 -7.39 17.52 11.87
CA GLU A 271 -6.03 17.80 12.32
C GLU A 271 -5.56 16.72 13.29
N HIS A 272 -4.54 15.95 12.92
CA HIS A 272 -3.97 14.93 13.79
C HIS A 272 -2.48 14.67 13.50
N ASP A 273 -1.67 14.86 14.53
CA ASP A 273 -0.24 14.55 14.52
C ASP A 273 -0.01 13.09 14.98
N PHE A 274 0.38 12.23 14.04
CA PHE A 274 0.67 10.83 14.30
C PHE A 274 1.88 10.58 15.21
N SER A 275 2.67 11.60 15.56
CA SER A 275 3.70 11.48 16.61
C SER A 275 3.09 11.51 18.03
N LEU A 276 1.88 12.05 18.20
CA LEU A 276 1.20 12.15 19.49
C LEU A 276 0.40 10.89 19.85
N GLY A 277 -0.01 10.11 18.85
CA GLY A 277 -0.63 8.80 19.05
C GLY A 277 -1.46 8.36 17.84
N PRO A 278 -2.24 7.27 17.97
CA PRO A 278 -2.94 6.66 16.85
C PRO A 278 -4.23 7.39 16.48
N TRP A 279 -4.63 7.29 15.21
CA TRP A 279 -5.92 7.79 14.72
C TRP A 279 -6.54 6.89 13.65
N TRP A 280 -7.87 6.88 13.59
CA TRP A 280 -8.68 6.19 12.59
C TRP A 280 -10.12 6.73 12.53
N PRO A 281 -10.79 6.66 11.36
CA PRO A 281 -12.20 7.07 11.21
C PRO A 281 -13.18 6.11 11.91
N SER A 282 -14.44 6.53 12.11
CA SER A 282 -15.46 5.70 12.77
C SER A 282 -15.78 4.39 12.03
N ARG A 283 -15.66 4.41 10.70
CA ARG A 283 -16.02 3.33 9.78
C ARG A 283 -14.81 2.76 9.05
N THR A 284 -14.98 1.61 8.43
CA THR A 284 -14.03 1.12 7.42
C THR A 284 -14.28 1.83 6.08
N VAL A 285 -13.25 1.86 5.25
CA VAL A 285 -13.23 2.53 3.95
C VAL A 285 -12.63 1.63 2.89
N ASP A 286 -12.90 1.93 1.62
CA ASP A 286 -12.37 1.14 0.51
C ASP A 286 -10.86 1.39 0.34
N VAL A 287 -10.41 2.64 0.48
CA VAL A 287 -9.02 3.02 0.24
C VAL A 287 -8.45 3.90 1.34
N ALA A 288 -7.23 3.59 1.78
CA ALA A 288 -6.30 4.54 2.35
C ALA A 288 -5.39 5.09 1.25
N TRP A 289 -5.50 6.38 0.95
CA TRP A 289 -4.64 7.11 0.05
C TRP A 289 -3.55 7.81 0.87
N CYS A 290 -2.28 7.54 0.57
CA CYS A 290 -1.15 7.97 1.40
C CYS A 290 0.04 8.28 0.48
N VAL A 291 0.17 9.53 0.05
CA VAL A 291 1.18 9.95 -0.94
C VAL A 291 2.13 10.95 -0.31
N GLU A 292 3.43 10.61 -0.32
CA GLU A 292 4.53 11.37 0.28
C GLU A 292 4.26 11.72 1.76
N PHE A 293 3.91 10.71 2.55
CA PHE A 293 3.61 10.83 3.98
C PHE A 293 4.49 9.91 4.84
N THR A 294 4.63 8.63 4.45
CA THR A 294 5.23 7.60 5.31
C THR A 294 6.68 7.87 5.70
N GLU A 295 7.42 8.59 4.85
CA GLU A 295 8.79 9.04 5.07
C GLU A 295 8.91 10.17 6.11
N HIS A 296 7.82 10.87 6.41
CA HIS A 296 7.79 12.02 7.35
C HIS A 296 7.51 11.60 8.79
N VAL A 297 7.04 10.37 9.03
CA VAL A 297 6.72 9.88 10.37
C VAL A 297 7.77 8.88 10.83
N GLY A 298 8.47 9.22 11.92
CA GLY A 298 9.54 8.39 12.47
C GLY A 298 9.11 6.96 12.80
N ARG A 299 10.05 6.00 12.68
CA ARG A 299 9.81 4.56 12.89
C ARG A 299 9.05 4.22 14.17
N ASN A 300 9.35 4.92 15.26
CA ASN A 300 8.77 4.71 16.57
C ASN A 300 7.26 5.07 16.64
N PHE A 301 6.75 5.81 15.65
CA PHE A 301 5.35 6.23 15.57
C PHE A 301 4.56 5.52 14.47
N GLN A 302 5.18 4.59 13.71
CA GLN A 302 4.49 3.94 12.58
C GLN A 302 3.21 3.19 12.97
N LEU A 303 3.20 2.62 14.18
CA LEU A 303 2.04 1.93 14.72
C LEU A 303 0.81 2.86 14.85
N ASN A 304 1.02 4.18 14.87
CA ASN A 304 -0.03 5.18 14.99
C ASN A 304 -0.78 5.42 13.68
N TYR A 305 -0.10 5.41 12.53
CA TYR A 305 -0.79 5.54 11.23
C TYR A 305 -1.22 4.18 10.66
N PHE A 306 -0.60 3.08 11.10
CA PHE A 306 -1.09 1.74 10.77
C PHE A 306 -2.51 1.49 11.27
N THR A 307 -2.98 2.19 12.32
CA THR A 307 -4.39 2.09 12.75
C THR A 307 -5.35 2.64 11.71
N ALA A 308 -4.96 3.70 10.99
CA ALA A 308 -5.75 4.23 9.87
C ALA A 308 -5.76 3.25 8.70
N PHE A 309 -4.59 2.67 8.36
CA PHE A 309 -4.51 1.62 7.32
C PHE A 309 -5.37 0.39 7.65
N ARG A 310 -5.52 0.04 8.93
CA ARG A 310 -6.37 -1.07 9.37
C ARG A 310 -7.86 -0.84 9.15
N LYS A 311 -8.29 0.39 8.85
CA LYS A 311 -9.67 0.69 8.45
C LYS A 311 -9.90 0.59 6.95
N ALA A 312 -8.86 0.46 6.13
CA ALA A 312 -9.00 0.46 4.67
C ALA A 312 -8.90 -0.94 4.07
N ALA A 313 -9.69 -1.24 3.03
CA ALA A 313 -9.60 -2.49 2.25
C ALA A 313 -8.35 -2.52 1.35
N PHE A 314 -8.06 -1.40 0.68
CA PHE A 314 -6.85 -1.18 -0.12
C PHE A 314 -6.03 -0.02 0.46
N ILE A 315 -4.71 -0.12 0.37
CA ILE A 315 -3.79 0.93 0.82
C ILE A 315 -2.92 1.30 -0.37
N PHE A 316 -3.07 2.53 -0.85
CA PHE A 316 -2.27 3.14 -1.91
C PHE A 316 -1.24 4.04 -1.23
N MET A 317 0.01 3.59 -1.22
CA MET A 317 1.08 4.21 -0.45
C MET A 317 2.24 4.57 -1.38
N THR A 318 2.72 5.81 -1.35
CA THR A 318 4.08 6.13 -1.82
C THR A 318 5.02 6.30 -0.64
N HIS A 319 6.31 6.26 -0.97
CA HIS A 319 7.41 6.47 -0.05
C HIS A 319 8.54 7.17 -0.78
N SER A 320 9.44 7.77 -0.02
CA SER A 320 10.65 8.38 -0.59
C SER A 320 11.84 7.43 -0.58
N GLN A 321 12.66 7.53 -1.63
CA GLN A 321 13.99 6.92 -1.72
C GLN A 321 15.11 7.96 -1.54
N ARG A 322 14.74 9.21 -1.23
CA ARG A 322 15.65 10.36 -1.10
C ARG A 322 15.30 11.18 0.13
N GLY A 323 16.26 11.96 0.60
CA GLY A 323 15.99 12.95 1.64
C GLY A 323 15.09 14.08 1.14
N GLY A 324 14.54 14.84 2.08
CA GLY A 324 13.60 15.93 1.87
C GLY A 324 13.31 16.62 3.19
N TRP A 325 12.34 17.53 3.22
CA TRP A 325 11.94 18.18 4.47
C TRP A 325 11.44 17.14 5.47
N HIS A 326 12.14 17.00 6.59
CA HIS A 326 11.79 16.04 7.62
C HIS A 326 11.56 14.60 7.12
N HIS A 327 12.28 14.17 6.08
CA HIS A 327 12.27 12.75 5.71
C HIS A 327 13.11 11.98 6.72
N VAL A 328 12.44 11.31 7.67
CA VAL A 328 13.06 10.58 8.77
C VAL A 328 13.01 9.06 8.58
N GLU A 329 12.15 8.57 7.67
CA GLU A 329 11.99 7.14 7.38
C GLU A 329 12.13 6.87 5.86
N VAL A 330 13.36 6.93 5.35
CA VAL A 330 13.66 6.78 3.91
C VAL A 330 14.21 5.39 3.63
N HIS A 331 13.45 4.58 2.88
CA HIS A 331 13.80 3.20 2.56
C HIS A 331 13.45 2.83 1.11
N ASP A 332 13.99 1.71 0.63
CA ASP A 332 13.63 1.18 -0.68
C ASP A 332 12.27 0.45 -0.67
N SER A 333 11.81 0.07 -1.85
CA SER A 333 10.51 -0.60 -2.01
C SER A 333 10.44 -1.96 -1.31
N ASP A 334 11.52 -2.73 -1.29
CA ASP A 334 11.50 -4.08 -0.73
C ASP A 334 11.36 -4.02 0.80
N TRP A 335 12.03 -3.04 1.42
CA TRP A 335 11.87 -2.77 2.84
C TRP A 335 10.43 -2.43 3.21
N TRP A 336 9.76 -1.54 2.45
CA TRP A 336 8.37 -1.16 2.72
C TRP A 336 7.40 -2.33 2.51
N ILE A 337 7.64 -3.18 1.50
CA ILE A 337 6.85 -4.40 1.30
C ILE A 337 6.94 -5.29 2.54
N VAL A 338 8.17 -5.64 2.97
CA VAL A 338 8.37 -6.49 4.16
C VAL A 338 7.77 -5.84 5.41
N ARG A 339 7.91 -4.52 5.54
CA ARG A 339 7.37 -3.78 6.68
C ARG A 339 5.84 -3.85 6.73
N MET A 340 5.17 -3.57 5.63
CA MET A 340 3.71 -3.61 5.54
C MET A 340 3.17 -5.05 5.67
N GLU A 341 3.83 -6.03 5.08
CA GLU A 341 3.46 -7.44 5.22
C GLU A 341 3.62 -7.95 6.66
N SER A 342 4.63 -7.48 7.39
CA SER A 342 4.78 -7.79 8.82
C SER A 342 3.62 -7.28 9.69
N MET A 343 2.83 -6.33 9.17
CA MET A 343 1.63 -5.80 9.82
C MET A 343 0.33 -6.48 9.38
N GLY A 344 0.40 -7.51 8.53
CA GLY A 344 -0.74 -8.30 8.08
C GLY A 344 -1.39 -7.82 6.78
N PHE A 345 -0.81 -6.81 6.12
CA PHE A 345 -1.24 -6.39 4.78
C PHE A 345 -0.62 -7.28 3.70
N VAL A 346 -1.27 -7.38 2.54
CA VAL A 346 -0.80 -8.23 1.43
C VAL A 346 -0.39 -7.34 0.26
N TYR A 347 0.88 -7.41 -0.16
CA TYR A 347 1.34 -6.64 -1.30
C TYR A 347 0.72 -7.15 -2.62
N SER A 348 0.21 -6.24 -3.44
CA SER A 348 -0.34 -6.55 -4.77
C SER A 348 0.55 -5.99 -5.87
N ASP A 349 1.45 -6.84 -6.38
CA ASP A 349 2.32 -6.51 -7.52
C ASP A 349 1.50 -6.15 -8.77
N TYR A 350 0.41 -6.89 -9.03
CA TYR A 350 -0.47 -6.66 -10.17
C TYR A 350 -1.13 -5.27 -10.12
N VAL A 351 -1.80 -4.93 -9.01
CA VAL A 351 -2.48 -3.64 -8.87
C VAL A 351 -1.46 -2.51 -8.85
N THR A 352 -0.33 -2.68 -8.15
CA THR A 352 0.77 -1.71 -8.15
C THR A 352 1.24 -1.36 -9.56
N LYS A 353 1.59 -2.37 -10.36
CA LYS A 353 2.08 -2.17 -11.74
C LYS A 353 1.01 -1.54 -12.64
N LYS A 354 -0.24 -1.98 -12.50
CA LYS A 354 -1.37 -1.40 -13.25
C LYS A 354 -1.52 0.08 -12.93
N MET A 355 -1.59 0.45 -11.66
CA MET A 355 -1.82 1.83 -11.22
C MET A 355 -0.66 2.76 -11.58
N ARG A 356 0.60 2.32 -11.43
CA ARG A 356 1.76 3.07 -11.91
C ARG A 356 1.71 3.36 -13.41
N LYS A 357 1.25 2.39 -14.21
CA LYS A 357 1.08 2.54 -15.66
C LYS A 357 -0.01 3.57 -15.99
N ILE A 358 -1.12 3.58 -15.24
CA ILE A 358 -2.18 4.58 -15.40
C ILE A 358 -1.68 5.97 -15.00
N ALA A 359 -1.00 6.12 -13.86
CA ALA A 359 -0.43 7.41 -13.45
C ALA A 359 0.53 8.01 -14.47
N ASN A 360 1.27 7.17 -15.20
CA ASN A 360 2.18 7.62 -16.25
C ASN A 360 1.46 8.32 -17.44
N GLN A 361 0.14 8.19 -17.56
CA GLN A 361 -0.65 8.93 -18.56
C GLN A 361 -0.69 10.43 -18.25
N ASP A 362 -0.65 10.80 -16.97
CA ASP A 362 -0.70 12.20 -16.53
C ASP A 362 0.67 12.90 -16.66
N PHE A 363 1.78 12.16 -16.80
CA PHE A 363 3.16 12.68 -16.69
C PHE A 363 3.48 13.94 -17.51
N ARG A 364 2.86 14.09 -18.67
CA ARG A 364 3.09 15.23 -19.59
C ARG A 364 2.03 16.32 -19.50
N ARG A 365 1.06 16.21 -18.59
CA ARG A 365 0.04 17.22 -18.40
C ARG A 365 0.64 18.50 -17.85
N ASN A 366 0.12 19.61 -18.37
CA ASN A 366 0.50 20.96 -18.00
C ASN A 366 -0.74 21.86 -17.84
N ASP A 367 -1.92 21.26 -17.78
CA ASP A 367 -3.20 21.95 -17.85
C ASP A 367 -3.91 22.05 -16.49
N PHE A 368 -3.27 21.66 -15.39
CA PHE A 368 -3.91 21.74 -14.06
C PHE A 368 -3.95 23.15 -13.48
N LEU A 369 -2.86 23.90 -13.65
CA LEU A 369 -2.72 25.26 -13.14
C LEU A 369 -2.50 26.23 -14.28
N ARG A 370 -3.02 27.46 -14.14
CA ARG A 370 -2.72 28.59 -15.02
C ARG A 370 -1.21 28.79 -15.19
N ALA A 371 -0.47 28.68 -14.09
CA ALA A 371 0.99 28.81 -14.10
C ALA A 371 1.68 27.69 -14.90
N MET A 372 1.12 26.48 -14.93
CA MET A 372 1.67 25.36 -15.71
C MET A 372 1.47 25.56 -17.21
N GLU A 373 0.31 26.07 -17.63
CA GLU A 373 -0.02 26.30 -19.05
C GLU A 373 0.91 27.34 -19.71
N ASN A 374 1.34 28.33 -18.92
CA ASN A 374 2.29 29.37 -19.37
C ASN A 374 3.69 28.80 -19.67
N HIS A 375 3.99 27.58 -19.22
CA HIS A 375 5.28 26.92 -19.42
C HIS A 375 5.18 25.69 -20.36
N LYS A 376 4.59 25.85 -21.55
CA LYS A 376 4.32 24.76 -22.52
C LYS A 376 5.50 23.83 -22.87
N LYS A 377 6.75 24.27 -22.70
CA LYS A 377 7.96 23.47 -22.97
C LYS A 377 8.53 22.73 -21.75
N LYS A 378 8.00 23.02 -20.55
CA LYS A 378 8.44 22.42 -19.28
C LYS A 378 7.55 21.22 -18.96
N THR A 379 8.17 20.10 -18.62
CA THR A 379 7.46 18.99 -17.96
C THR A 379 7.45 19.26 -16.46
N PHE A 380 6.28 19.09 -15.84
CA PHE A 380 6.11 19.19 -14.40
C PHE A 380 6.20 17.84 -13.69
N GLY A 381 6.38 16.74 -14.45
CA GLY A 381 6.48 15.40 -13.87
C GLY A 381 5.22 14.96 -13.14
N VAL A 382 4.03 15.32 -13.63
CA VAL A 382 2.78 15.02 -12.93
C VAL A 382 2.67 13.53 -12.60
N GLY A 383 2.29 13.20 -11.37
CA GLY A 383 2.20 11.81 -10.91
C GLY A 383 3.55 11.10 -10.76
N GLN A 384 4.69 11.81 -10.79
CA GLN A 384 6.01 11.19 -10.69
C GLN A 384 6.22 10.39 -9.40
N HIS A 385 5.71 10.83 -8.25
CA HIS A 385 5.79 10.06 -7.00
C HIS A 385 5.08 8.72 -7.19
N LEU A 386 3.86 8.77 -7.73
CA LEU A 386 3.05 7.58 -8.02
C LEU A 386 3.76 6.63 -8.99
N ILE A 387 4.31 7.13 -10.09
CA ILE A 387 4.97 6.30 -11.11
C ILE A 387 6.17 5.55 -10.53
N LYS A 388 6.95 6.21 -9.66
CA LYS A 388 8.22 5.68 -9.18
C LYS A 388 8.06 4.79 -7.95
N THR A 389 7.24 5.20 -6.99
CA THR A 389 7.27 4.65 -5.64
C THR A 389 5.95 4.06 -5.16
N LEU A 390 4.81 4.28 -5.83
CA LEU A 390 3.51 3.71 -5.43
C LEU A 390 3.57 2.20 -5.16
N GLN A 391 3.05 1.76 -4.03
CA GLN A 391 2.81 0.38 -3.68
C GLN A 391 1.35 0.24 -3.25
N VAL A 392 0.72 -0.84 -3.68
CA VAL A 392 -0.66 -1.14 -3.32
C VAL A 392 -0.70 -2.40 -2.46
N PHE A 393 -1.30 -2.27 -1.30
CA PHE A 393 -1.52 -3.37 -0.36
C PHE A 393 -3.01 -3.62 -0.18
N ILE A 394 -3.36 -4.86 0.18
CA ILE A 394 -4.72 -5.30 0.48
C ILE A 394 -4.77 -5.67 1.96
N ASN A 395 -5.76 -5.16 2.67
CA ASN A 395 -6.10 -5.58 4.02
C ASN A 395 -7.24 -6.62 3.94
N PRO A 396 -6.93 -7.92 4.05
CA PRO A 396 -7.93 -8.97 3.88
C PRO A 396 -9.05 -8.92 4.94
N LEU A 397 -8.79 -8.33 6.12
CA LEU A 397 -9.80 -8.22 7.18
C LEU A 397 -10.90 -7.23 6.82
N VAL A 398 -10.55 -6.11 6.18
CA VAL A 398 -11.53 -5.09 5.75
C VAL A 398 -12.13 -5.48 4.40
N ALA A 399 -11.30 -5.91 3.44
CA ALA A 399 -11.76 -6.26 2.10
C ALA A 399 -12.76 -7.44 2.05
N SER A 400 -12.83 -8.25 3.12
CA SER A 400 -13.79 -9.36 3.23
C SER A 400 -15.10 -9.00 3.93
N LEU A 401 -15.26 -7.77 4.42
CA LEU A 401 -16.50 -7.34 5.06
C LEU A 401 -17.62 -7.11 4.03
N PRO A 402 -18.90 -7.39 4.38
CA PRO A 402 -20.03 -7.23 3.47
C PRO A 402 -20.18 -5.84 2.85
N GLU A 403 -19.87 -4.78 3.59
CA GLU A 403 -19.91 -3.38 3.13
C GLU A 403 -18.86 -3.04 2.06
N HIS A 404 -17.85 -3.89 1.87
CA HIS A 404 -16.81 -3.76 0.83
C HIS A 404 -16.98 -4.80 -0.30
N ALA A 405 -18.07 -5.56 -0.29
CA ALA A 405 -18.33 -6.59 -1.30
C ALA A 405 -18.54 -6.04 -2.72
N HIS A 406 -18.75 -4.74 -2.87
CA HIS A 406 -18.82 -4.06 -4.17
C HIS A 406 -17.45 -3.87 -4.83
N LEU A 407 -16.34 -4.06 -4.11
CA LEU A 407 -15.02 -3.89 -4.68
C LEU A 407 -14.72 -4.99 -5.71
N LEU A 408 -14.04 -4.60 -6.80
CA LEU A 408 -13.70 -5.47 -7.93
C LEU A 408 -14.94 -6.14 -8.57
N SER A 409 -16.09 -5.44 -8.57
CA SER A 409 -17.39 -5.90 -9.07
C SER A 409 -17.50 -5.92 -10.60
N GLU A 410 -16.43 -6.27 -11.32
CA GLU A 410 -16.48 -6.37 -12.78
C GLU A 410 -17.60 -7.31 -13.24
N HIS A 411 -18.20 -6.99 -14.38
CA HIS A 411 -19.21 -7.86 -14.97
C HIS A 411 -18.62 -9.23 -15.31
N GLY A 412 -19.22 -10.30 -14.81
CA GLY A 412 -18.69 -11.66 -14.97
C GLY A 412 -19.39 -12.50 -16.04
N CYS A 413 -20.48 -12.02 -16.66
CA CYS A 413 -21.25 -12.86 -17.57
C CYS A 413 -20.49 -13.13 -18.88
N PHE A 414 -20.83 -14.27 -19.48
CA PHE A 414 -20.25 -14.74 -20.72
C PHE A 414 -21.37 -15.04 -21.72
N SER A 415 -21.27 -14.50 -22.93
CA SER A 415 -22.20 -14.85 -24.01
C SER A 415 -21.50 -14.83 -25.36
N LYS A 416 -21.83 -15.83 -26.19
CA LYS A 416 -21.40 -15.94 -27.60
C LYS A 416 -19.89 -15.74 -27.81
N GLY A 417 -19.05 -16.20 -26.89
CA GLY A 417 -17.59 -16.08 -26.99
C GLY A 417 -17.00 -14.82 -26.36
N ASN A 418 -17.83 -13.90 -25.85
CA ASN A 418 -17.42 -12.69 -25.17
C ASN A 418 -17.65 -12.84 -23.66
N GLY A 419 -16.59 -12.72 -22.86
CA GLY A 419 -16.67 -12.57 -21.41
C GLY A 419 -16.71 -11.10 -21.01
N GLY A 420 -16.99 -10.82 -19.73
CA GLY A 420 -17.00 -9.45 -19.22
C GLY A 420 -18.29 -8.68 -19.51
N ILE A 421 -19.35 -9.36 -19.93
CA ILE A 421 -20.61 -8.69 -20.31
C ILE A 421 -21.52 -8.52 -19.10
N GLU A 422 -22.31 -7.44 -19.11
CA GLU A 422 -23.28 -7.15 -18.06
C GLU A 422 -24.40 -8.20 -18.03
N CYS A 423 -24.50 -8.90 -16.90
CA CYS A 423 -25.58 -9.85 -16.62
C CYS A 423 -26.94 -9.13 -16.58
N GLY A 424 -28.02 -9.78 -17.02
CA GLY A 424 -29.38 -9.25 -16.96
C GLY A 424 -29.68 -8.11 -17.94
N LYS A 425 -28.71 -7.70 -18.76
CA LYS A 425 -28.89 -6.65 -19.76
C LYS A 425 -29.60 -7.20 -21.00
N LYS A 426 -30.77 -6.64 -21.33
CA LYS A 426 -31.53 -6.96 -22.54
C LYS A 426 -30.67 -6.84 -23.80
N GLY A 427 -30.64 -7.90 -24.62
CA GLY A 427 -29.89 -7.96 -25.87
C GLY A 427 -28.41 -8.33 -25.71
N GLY A 428 -27.92 -8.55 -24.48
CA GLY A 428 -26.54 -8.94 -24.19
C GLY A 428 -26.27 -10.45 -24.32
N GLY A 429 -27.30 -11.27 -24.54
CA GLY A 429 -27.20 -12.74 -24.57
C GLY A 429 -26.93 -13.37 -23.20
N ALA A 430 -27.20 -12.62 -22.13
CA ALA A 430 -27.16 -13.02 -20.72
C ALA A 430 -28.34 -12.38 -19.97
N GLU A 431 -29.47 -12.17 -20.67
CA GLU A 431 -30.64 -11.44 -20.15
C GLU A 431 -31.32 -12.16 -18.98
N ASP A 432 -31.20 -13.47 -18.95
CA ASP A 432 -31.76 -14.38 -17.95
C ASP A 432 -30.93 -14.47 -16.67
N LEU A 433 -29.71 -13.92 -16.68
CA LEU A 433 -28.80 -13.92 -15.54
C LEU A 433 -29.05 -12.71 -14.61
N THR A 434 -28.75 -12.87 -13.33
CA THR A 434 -28.97 -11.80 -12.34
C THR A 434 -28.02 -10.63 -12.58
N PRO A 435 -28.52 -9.40 -12.77
CA PRO A 435 -27.67 -8.23 -12.91
C PRO A 435 -26.93 -7.92 -11.60
N LEU A 436 -25.77 -7.27 -11.72
CA LEU A 436 -25.13 -6.68 -10.54
C LEU A 436 -26.06 -5.62 -9.93
N PRO A 437 -26.17 -5.56 -8.59
CA PRO A 437 -26.90 -4.50 -7.92
C PRO A 437 -26.35 -3.12 -8.31
N ASP A 438 -27.20 -2.10 -8.35
CA ASP A 438 -26.74 -0.74 -8.62
C ASP A 438 -25.74 -0.25 -7.55
N SER A 439 -25.87 -0.73 -6.31
CA SER A 439 -24.90 -0.46 -5.24
C SER A 439 -23.52 -1.07 -5.49
N TYR A 440 -23.36 -1.97 -6.46
CA TYR A 440 -22.06 -2.54 -6.83
C TYR A 440 -21.41 -1.78 -7.98
N LYS A 441 -22.19 -0.96 -8.69
CA LYS A 441 -21.69 -0.17 -9.82
C LYS A 441 -20.81 0.97 -9.31
N PRO A 442 -19.77 1.34 -10.08
CA PRO A 442 -18.90 2.46 -9.72
C PRO A 442 -19.68 3.78 -9.74
N VAL A 443 -19.16 4.77 -9.01
CA VAL A 443 -19.68 6.14 -9.07
C VAL A 443 -19.55 6.67 -10.50
N LYS A 444 -20.59 7.34 -10.99
CA LYS A 444 -20.59 7.90 -12.34
C LYS A 444 -19.75 9.16 -12.38
N LEU A 445 -18.65 9.11 -13.12
CA LEU A 445 -17.77 10.24 -13.36
C LEU A 445 -18.24 11.01 -14.62
N THR A 446 -18.15 12.33 -14.59
CA THR A 446 -18.50 13.18 -15.74
C THR A 446 -17.47 14.28 -15.96
N ASP A 447 -17.33 14.73 -17.21
CA ASP A 447 -16.37 15.77 -17.59
C ASP A 447 -16.69 17.11 -16.89
N GLU A 448 -17.96 17.36 -16.55
CA GLU A 448 -18.37 18.55 -15.81
C GLU A 448 -17.79 18.57 -14.39
N ILE A 449 -17.75 17.41 -13.73
CA ILE A 449 -17.19 17.28 -12.38
C ILE A 449 -15.66 17.41 -12.42
N ASP A 450 -15.01 16.81 -13.43
CA ASP A 450 -13.57 17.01 -13.66
C ASP A 450 -13.23 18.49 -13.87
N LYS A 451 -14.06 19.20 -14.65
CA LYS A 451 -13.90 20.63 -14.88
C LYS A 451 -14.07 21.41 -13.59
N ALA A 452 -15.07 21.08 -12.76
CA ALA A 452 -15.30 21.76 -11.49
C ALA A 452 -14.09 21.64 -10.54
N TRP A 453 -13.51 20.44 -10.44
CA TRP A 453 -12.29 20.25 -9.65
C TRP A 453 -11.08 20.98 -10.27
N LYS A 454 -10.94 20.94 -11.59
CA LYS A 454 -9.87 21.68 -12.28
C LYS A 454 -9.97 23.18 -12.04
N ASP A 455 -11.18 23.76 -12.14
CA ASP A 455 -11.43 25.18 -11.88
C ASP A 455 -11.07 25.55 -10.43
N LEU A 456 -11.35 24.68 -9.45
CA LEU A 456 -10.99 24.88 -8.03
C LEU A 456 -9.48 25.05 -7.83
N ILE A 457 -8.66 24.25 -8.52
CA ILE A 457 -7.20 24.26 -8.33
C ILE A 457 -6.48 25.22 -9.29
N TYR A 458 -7.15 25.71 -10.34
CA TYR A 458 -6.52 26.34 -11.50
C TYR A 458 -5.62 27.54 -11.16
N ASP A 459 -6.00 28.30 -10.13
CA ASP A 459 -5.30 29.52 -9.71
C ASP A 459 -4.35 29.31 -8.52
N LEU A 460 -4.12 28.07 -8.10
CA LEU A 460 -3.13 27.78 -7.07
C LEU A 460 -1.70 28.12 -7.56
N PRO A 461 -0.84 28.68 -6.69
CA PRO A 461 0.53 29.00 -7.05
C PRO A 461 1.39 27.74 -7.15
N LEU A 462 2.40 27.78 -8.02
CA LEU A 462 3.43 26.74 -8.07
C LEU A 462 4.33 26.79 -6.81
N PRO A 463 4.97 25.67 -6.43
CA PRO A 463 5.91 25.64 -5.30
C PRO A 463 6.97 26.73 -5.41
N GLY A 464 7.15 27.50 -4.34
CA GLY A 464 8.15 28.58 -4.25
C GLY A 464 7.77 29.89 -4.94
N GLN A 465 6.56 30.03 -5.50
CA GLN A 465 6.04 31.32 -5.98
C GLN A 465 5.31 32.14 -4.91
N GLY A 466 5.23 31.61 -3.68
CA GLY A 466 4.65 32.26 -2.51
C GLY A 466 3.12 32.37 -2.58
N LEU A 467 2.45 31.96 -1.50
CA LEU A 467 1.30 32.72 -1.03
C LEU A 467 1.95 33.97 -0.42
N GLY A 468 1.77 35.14 -1.03
CA GLY A 468 2.40 36.36 -0.49
C GLY A 468 2.01 36.53 0.98
N ASP A 469 2.91 37.07 1.81
CA ASP A 469 2.69 37.38 3.23
C ASP A 469 1.56 38.42 3.50
N ASN A 470 0.60 38.58 2.58
CA ASN A 470 -0.50 39.53 2.64
C ASN A 470 -1.83 38.92 3.10
N GLU A 471 -1.88 37.66 3.55
CA GLU A 471 -3.11 37.03 4.07
C GLU A 471 -3.26 37.16 5.61
N GLU A 472 -2.64 38.16 6.24
CA GLU A 472 -2.79 38.45 7.68
C GLU A 472 -4.17 39.09 8.04
N GLU A 473 -5.11 39.23 7.09
CA GLU A 473 -6.42 39.88 7.33
C GLU A 473 -7.65 38.93 7.43
N ASN A 474 -7.51 37.62 7.24
CA ASN A 474 -8.66 36.70 7.24
C ASN A 474 -8.80 35.78 8.47
N GLU A 475 -8.01 35.98 9.54
CA GLU A 475 -8.13 35.21 10.79
C GLU A 475 -9.46 35.44 11.56
N THR A 476 -10.33 36.36 11.11
CA THR A 476 -11.55 36.74 11.84
C THR A 476 -12.83 35.96 11.50
N VAL A 477 -12.82 34.95 10.63
CA VAL A 477 -14.08 34.35 10.12
C VAL A 477 -14.32 32.88 10.49
N VAL A 478 -13.41 32.20 11.20
CA VAL A 478 -13.61 30.77 11.55
C VAL A 478 -13.64 30.53 13.06
N ALA A 479 -14.43 31.34 13.76
CA ALA A 479 -14.82 31.08 15.14
C ALA A 479 -16.32 31.40 15.33
N GLU A 480 -17.18 30.52 14.81
CA GLU A 480 -18.56 30.30 15.29
C GLU A 480 -18.97 28.85 15.08
#